data_AF-A0A2E4MFW3-F1
#
_entry.id   AF-A0A2E4MFW3-F1
#
_cell.length_a   1.000
_cell.length_b   1.000
_cell.length_c   1.000
_cell.angle_alpha   90.00
_cell.angle_beta   90.00
_cell.angle_gamma   90.00
#
_symmetry.space_group_name_H-M   'P 1'
#
loop_
_entity.id
_entity.type
_entity.pdbx_description
1 polymer ?
#
loop_
_entity_poly.entity_id
_entity_poly.type
_entity_poly.pdbx_seq_one_letter_code
_entity_poly.pdbx_strand_id
1 'polypeptide(L)'
;MNNQRVRFGIAPINWSNDDMPEVGGHYTLDTILSEMSEAGYSGTEIGNKFPKNASSIKKELNKYNLELASSWHSTFFLTKNTETELSNVEQRCA
;
A
#
# COMPACT_ATOMS: atom_id res chain seq x y z
N MET A 1 1.27 -28.01 12.91
CA MET A 1 1.24 -26.66 13.52
C MET A 1 0.29 -25.82 12.68
N ASN A 2 -0.80 -25.30 13.26
CA ASN A 2 -1.70 -24.39 12.53
C ASN A 2 -0.97 -23.04 12.39
N ASN A 3 -0.48 -22.75 11.19
CA ASN A 3 0.35 -21.57 10.89
C ASN A 3 -0.49 -20.27 10.74
N GLN A 4 -1.67 -20.21 11.37
CA GLN A 4 -2.67 -19.15 11.16
C GLN A 4 -2.37 -17.81 11.87
N ARG A 5 -1.17 -17.63 12.44
CA ARG A 5 -0.78 -16.37 13.12
C ARG A 5 0.02 -15.41 12.25
N VAL A 6 0.46 -15.86 11.07
CA VAL A 6 1.25 -15.04 10.13
C VAL A 6 0.48 -14.93 8.83
N ARG A 7 0.41 -13.71 8.30
CA ARG A 7 -0.16 -13.42 6.99
C ARG A 7 0.95 -12.89 6.10
N PHE A 8 0.97 -13.35 4.85
CA PHE A 8 1.95 -12.93 3.87
C PHE A 8 1.34 -11.84 2.99
N GLY A 9 2.03 -10.72 2.90
CA GLY A 9 1.69 -9.63 2.00
C GLY A 9 2.77 -9.43 0.93
N ILE A 10 2.43 -8.66 -0.09
CA ILE A 10 3.33 -8.30 -1.19
C ILE A 10 3.11 -6.84 -1.59
N ALA A 11 4.19 -6.12 -1.88
CA ALA A 11 4.13 -4.70 -2.21
C ALA A 11 3.80 -4.47 -3.71
N PRO A 12 3.03 -3.42 -4.06
CA PRO A 12 2.67 -3.10 -5.44
C PRO A 12 3.86 -2.67 -6.31
N ILE A 13 5.00 -2.30 -5.70
CA ILE A 13 6.23 -1.91 -6.41
C ILE A 13 6.78 -3.02 -7.32
N ASN A 14 6.41 -4.28 -7.05
CA ASN A 14 6.75 -5.42 -7.90
C ASN A 14 6.09 -5.35 -9.30
N TRP A 15 5.03 -4.55 -9.45
CA TRP A 15 4.33 -4.34 -10.72
C TRP A 15 4.55 -2.96 -11.30
N SER A 16 4.48 -1.90 -10.50
CA SER A 16 4.58 -0.51 -10.96
C SER A 16 5.42 0.30 -9.99
N ASN A 17 6.35 1.09 -10.53
CA ASN A 17 7.18 1.96 -9.71
C ASN A 17 6.51 3.34 -9.53
N ASP A 18 6.61 3.89 -8.31
CA ASP A 18 6.02 5.19 -7.98
C ASP A 18 6.91 6.37 -8.41
N ASP A 19 8.24 6.20 -8.34
CA ASP A 19 9.24 7.21 -8.70
C ASP A 19 9.56 7.21 -10.21
N MET A 20 9.41 6.06 -10.88
CA MET A 20 9.60 5.86 -12.31
C MET A 20 8.32 5.31 -12.97
N PRO A 21 7.31 6.16 -13.25
CA PRO A 21 5.99 5.70 -13.69
C PRO A 21 5.98 4.90 -15.01
N GLU A 22 6.99 5.04 -15.85
CA GLU A 22 7.17 4.26 -17.06
C GLU A 22 7.44 2.77 -16.78
N VAL A 23 8.01 2.46 -15.61
CA VAL A 23 8.27 1.09 -15.18
C VAL A 23 6.98 0.50 -14.64
N GLY A 24 6.28 -0.25 -15.49
CA GLY A 24 5.05 -0.93 -15.12
C GLY A 24 3.80 -0.04 -15.07
N GLY A 25 3.89 1.20 -15.58
CA GLY A 25 2.77 2.15 -15.60
C GLY A 25 1.50 1.65 -16.29
N HIS A 26 1.65 0.71 -17.22
CA HIS A 26 0.54 0.07 -17.95
C HIS A 26 -0.29 -0.88 -17.08
N TYR A 27 0.23 -1.38 -15.96
CA TYR A 27 -0.56 -2.16 -15.02
C TYR A 27 -1.65 -1.30 -14.38
N THR A 28 -2.87 -1.82 -14.36
CA THR A 28 -3.97 -1.21 -13.63
C THR A 28 -3.94 -1.66 -12.17
N LEU A 29 -4.58 -0.90 -11.26
CA LEU A 29 -4.74 -1.37 -9.88
C LEU A 29 -5.44 -2.73 -9.83
N ASP A 30 -6.44 -2.94 -10.69
CA ASP A 30 -7.23 -4.16 -10.78
C ASP A 30 -6.35 -5.38 -11.09
N THR A 31 -5.49 -5.26 -12.11
CA THR A 31 -4.50 -6.28 -12.50
C THR A 31 -3.56 -6.62 -11.34
N ILE A 32 -3.01 -5.59 -10.69
CA ILE A 32 -2.08 -5.78 -9.57
C ILE A 32 -2.76 -6.56 -8.43
N LEU A 33 -3.98 -6.16 -8.04
CA LEU A 33 -4.69 -6.81 -6.94
C LEU A 33 -5.18 -8.22 -7.27
N SER A 34 -5.61 -8.46 -8.53
CA SER A 34 -5.96 -9.81 -9.01
C SER A 34 -4.76 -10.75 -8.93
N GLU A 35 -3.60 -10.34 -9.46
CA GLU A 35 -2.41 -11.20 -9.49
C GLU A 35 -1.85 -11.46 -8.08
N MET A 36 -1.94 -10.49 -7.16
CA MET A 36 -1.59 -10.70 -5.75
C MET A 36 -2.47 -11.77 -5.10
N SER A 37 -3.79 -11.71 -5.35
CA SER A 37 -4.76 -12.68 -4.83
C SER A 37 -4.54 -14.08 -5.43
N GLU A 38 -4.35 -14.16 -6.74
CA GLU A 38 -4.06 -15.40 -7.47
C GLU A 38 -2.76 -16.06 -7.00
N ALA A 39 -1.75 -15.26 -6.66
CA ALA A 39 -0.50 -15.75 -6.08
C ALA A 39 -0.62 -16.22 -4.61
N GLY A 40 -1.78 -16.04 -3.98
CA GLY A 40 -2.07 -16.53 -2.62
C GLY A 40 -1.66 -15.58 -1.50
N TYR A 41 -1.37 -14.32 -1.80
CA TYR A 41 -1.12 -13.31 -0.76
C TYR A 41 -2.41 -12.88 -0.07
N SER A 42 -2.27 -12.45 1.18
CA SER A 42 -3.40 -12.04 2.03
C SER A 42 -3.43 -10.52 2.27
N GLY A 43 -2.48 -9.76 1.72
CA GLY A 43 -2.42 -8.32 1.90
C GLY A 43 -1.35 -7.62 1.06
N THR A 44 -1.35 -6.29 1.13
CA THR A 44 -0.45 -5.43 0.35
C THR A 44 -0.15 -4.12 1.07
N GLU A 45 0.66 -3.28 0.45
CA GLU A 45 0.95 -1.90 0.85
C GLU A 45 0.28 -0.91 -0.12
N ILE A 46 0.33 0.39 0.18
CA ILE A 46 -0.18 1.44 -0.74
C ILE A 46 0.85 1.78 -1.81
N GLY A 47 0.42 1.80 -3.08
CA GLY A 47 1.17 2.38 -4.21
C GLY A 47 0.40 3.52 -4.91
N ASN A 48 1.00 4.16 -5.90
CA ASN A 48 0.44 5.37 -6.55
C ASN A 48 -0.93 5.20 -7.20
N LYS A 49 -1.33 3.96 -7.56
CA LYS A 49 -2.60 3.65 -8.24
C LYS A 49 -3.79 3.53 -7.29
N PHE A 50 -3.54 3.52 -5.97
CA PHE A 50 -4.60 3.37 -4.97
C PHE A 50 -5.44 4.65 -4.81
N PRO A 51 -6.73 4.52 -4.46
CA PRO A 51 -7.52 5.67 -4.04
C PRO A 51 -6.99 6.29 -2.75
N LYS A 52 -7.31 7.56 -2.48
CA LYS A 52 -6.71 8.33 -1.37
C LYS A 52 -7.39 8.15 -0.01
N ASN A 53 -8.64 7.71 0.04
CA ASN A 53 -9.41 7.60 1.29
C ASN A 53 -9.55 6.15 1.74
N ALA A 54 -9.54 5.94 3.06
CA ALA A 54 -9.53 4.61 3.68
C ALA A 54 -10.72 3.73 3.26
N SER A 55 -11.92 4.30 3.15
CA SER A 55 -13.13 3.57 2.74
C SER A 55 -13.00 3.00 1.32
N SER A 56 -12.48 3.81 0.39
CA SER A 56 -12.27 3.39 -0.99
C SER A 56 -11.15 2.37 -1.12
N ILE A 57 -10.05 2.53 -0.38
CA ILE A 57 -8.95 1.54 -0.33
C ILE A 57 -9.50 0.20 0.14
N LYS A 58 -10.23 0.19 1.27
CA LYS A 58 -10.84 -1.03 1.82
C LYS A 58 -11.81 -1.67 0.83
N LYS A 59 -12.62 -0.86 0.13
CA LYS A 59 -13.53 -1.36 -0.90
C LYS A 59 -12.80 -2.06 -2.04
N GLU A 60 -11.70 -1.49 -2.53
CA GLU A 60 -10.91 -2.11 -3.61
C GLU A 60 -10.24 -3.41 -3.16
N LEU A 61 -9.60 -3.42 -2.00
CA LEU A 61 -8.93 -4.60 -1.45
C LEU A 61 -9.89 -5.77 -1.19
N ASN A 62 -11.09 -5.46 -0.68
CA ASN A 62 -12.11 -6.47 -0.39
C ASN A 62 -12.58 -7.24 -1.63
N LYS A 63 -12.50 -6.65 -2.84
CA LYS A 63 -12.83 -7.37 -4.08
C LYS A 63 -11.92 -8.57 -4.32
N TYR A 64 -10.72 -8.54 -3.77
CA TYR A 64 -9.63 -9.49 -3.99
C TYR A 64 -9.26 -10.30 -2.73
N ASN A 65 -10.06 -10.19 -1.66
CA ASN A 65 -9.77 -10.78 -0.34
C ASN A 65 -8.38 -10.39 0.22
N LEU A 66 -7.93 -9.17 -0.09
CA LEU A 66 -6.69 -8.61 0.40
C LEU A 66 -6.96 -7.64 1.56
N GLU A 67 -5.98 -7.44 2.42
CA GLU A 67 -6.00 -6.39 3.43
C GLU A 67 -4.79 -5.46 3.32
N LEU A 68 -4.93 -4.27 3.90
CA LEU A 68 -3.84 -3.32 3.96
C LEU A 68 -2.89 -3.69 5.11
N ALA A 69 -1.64 -3.99 4.78
CA ALA A 69 -0.60 -4.35 5.74
C ALA A 69 0.21 -3.13 6.20
N SER A 70 0.51 -2.19 5.30
CA SER A 70 1.33 -1.01 5.60
C SER A 70 1.12 0.12 4.58
N SER A 71 1.74 1.27 4.82
CA SER A 71 1.87 2.37 3.85
C SER A 71 3.17 3.12 4.08
N TRP A 72 3.75 3.63 3.00
CA TRP A 72 4.86 4.59 3.06
C TRP A 72 4.42 5.99 3.53
N HIS A 73 5.29 6.68 4.25
CA HIS A 73 5.18 8.10 4.59
C HIS A 73 6.57 8.75 4.64
N SER A 74 6.83 9.72 3.75
CA SER A 74 8.10 10.46 3.73
C SER A 74 8.12 11.53 4.82
N THR A 75 9.19 11.56 5.61
CA THR A 75 9.47 12.64 6.56
C THR A 75 10.63 13.50 6.07
N PHE A 76 10.61 14.78 6.45
CA PHE A 76 11.53 15.80 5.96
C PHE A 76 12.17 16.59 7.11
N PHE A 77 12.55 15.89 8.18
CA PHE A 77 13.09 16.49 9.41
C PHE A 77 14.30 17.42 9.20
N LEU A 78 15.10 17.19 8.15
CA LEU A 78 16.27 18.03 7.86
C LEU A 78 15.91 19.37 7.19
N THR A 79 14.72 19.48 6.60
CA THR A 79 14.31 20.64 5.79
C THR A 79 13.03 21.31 6.28
N LYS A 80 12.29 20.69 7.21
CA LYS A 80 11.02 21.18 7.76
C LYS A 80 11.04 21.21 9.28
N ASN A 81 10.09 21.93 9.87
CA ASN A 81 9.93 22.02 11.31
C ASN A 81 9.56 20.65 11.92
N THR A 82 10.28 20.25 12.96
CA THR A 82 10.13 18.94 13.62
C THR A 82 8.73 18.71 14.19
N GLU A 83 8.12 19.70 14.85
CA GLU A 83 6.79 19.56 15.45
C GLU A 83 5.72 19.35 14.36
N THR A 84 5.86 20.07 13.23
CA THR A 84 4.99 19.88 12.06
C THR A 84 5.15 18.47 11.48
N GLU A 85 6.38 17.98 11.33
CA GLU A 85 6.64 16.63 10.79
C GLU A 85 6.13 15.53 11.73
N LEU A 86 6.26 15.69 13.05
CA LEU A 86 5.69 14.77 14.03
C LEU A 86 4.16 14.75 13.96
N SER A 87 3.52 15.92 13.90
CA SER A 87 2.06 16.02 13.76
C SER A 87 1.55 15.35 12.47
N ASN A 88 2.30 15.48 11.36
CA ASN A 88 1.96 14.80 10.10
C ASN A 88 2.02 13.26 10.22
N VAL A 89 3.01 12.73 10.95
CA VAL A 89 3.13 11.28 11.20
C VAL A 89 1.98 10.81 12.09
N GLU A 90 1.64 11.53 13.16
CA GLU A 90 0.52 11.19 14.04
C GLU A 90 -0.81 11.17 13.28
N GLN A 91 -1.07 12.18 12.46
CA GLN A 91 -2.28 12.23 11.63
C GLN A 91 -2.34 11.09 10.61
N ARG A 92 -1.19 10.63 10.09
CA ARG A 92 -1.14 9.52 9.13
C ARG A 92 -1.42 8.16 9.78
N CYS A 93 -1.05 8.00 11.05
CA CYS A 93 -1.23 6.77 11.82
C CYS A 93 -2.63 6.62 12.43
N ALA A 94 -3.37 7.72 12.59
CA ALA A 94 -4.72 7.76 13.15
C ALA A 94 -5.79 7.30 12.14
#